data_AF-A0A813H2Y7-F1
#
_entry.id   AF-A0A813H2Y7-F1
#
_cell.length_a   1.000
_cell.length_b   1.000
_cell.length_c   1.000
_cell.angle_alpha   90.00
_cell.angle_beta   90.00
_cell.angle_gamma   90.00
#
_symmetry.space_group_name_H-M   'P 1'
#
loop_
_entity.id
_entity.type
_entity.pdbx_description
1 polymer ?
#
loop_
_entity_poly.entity_id
_entity_poly.type
_entity_poly.pdbx_seq_one_letter_code
_entity_poly.pdbx_strand_id
1 'polypeptide(L)'
;MLLDEPTNRARLTSLDPGTLDSFNRKCKVICTMGPCCWDVDMLVKLIDCGMNVCRLNFSHGDHEGHGATVKRIREACEQRPGKNVAILLDTKGPEIRTGFFKDEIAGGKVHLKQGQDLKLVTDYSFKGDETCLAITYAQLPKAVKPGQIILAADGSLSLRVKSCGDDFVIVEVLNDISIGEKKNMNLPGVKVELPCLQEKDIKDLVEFGIPNAVDFVAASFVQCADDIKLIRDTLGLRGRSIKIIAKIENQEGINNIDEIIAATDGVMVARGDMGMEIDIEKVGLVQKMIIMKCNLAGKFVVTATQMLDSMERAPRPTRAEATDVLNAVLDGTDVVMLSGETANGMFPEAAVSTMRRICEQAENVLDYSALYLNMRTQMLQGGQRMSPVESVCSAAVKATIDSPIPLIIALTETGATARLIAKYKPLGFA
;
A
#
# COMPACT_ATOMS: atom_id res chain seq x y z
N MET A 1 4.99 -16.09 -25.76
CA MET A 1 5.38 -16.16 -24.33
C MET A 1 6.51 -15.15 -24.10
N LEU A 2 6.67 -14.63 -22.86
CA LEU A 2 7.72 -13.66 -22.47
C LEU A 2 9.15 -14.04 -22.94
N LEU A 3 9.38 -15.32 -23.27
CA LEU A 3 10.68 -15.92 -23.59
C LEU A 3 10.85 -16.31 -25.07
N ASP A 4 9.92 -15.95 -25.95
CA ASP A 4 10.02 -16.37 -27.36
C ASP A 4 11.22 -15.70 -28.07
N GLU A 5 11.52 -14.45 -27.70
CA GLU A 5 12.69 -13.68 -28.15
C GLU A 5 14.03 -14.31 -27.64
N PRO A 6 14.94 -14.75 -28.53
CA PRO A 6 16.24 -15.31 -28.14
C PRO A 6 17.13 -14.34 -27.34
N THR A 7 16.99 -13.04 -27.58
CA THR A 7 17.67 -11.95 -26.86
C THR A 7 17.23 -11.87 -25.40
N ASN A 8 15.92 -12.03 -25.13
CA ASN A 8 15.39 -12.11 -23.77
C ASN A 8 15.91 -13.35 -23.03
N ARG A 9 16.03 -14.49 -23.71
CA ARG A 9 16.64 -15.71 -23.16
C ARG A 9 18.11 -15.54 -22.78
N ALA A 10 18.90 -14.88 -23.63
CA ALA A 10 20.32 -14.64 -23.37
C ALA A 10 20.54 -13.74 -22.14
N ARG A 11 19.70 -12.71 -21.94
CA ARG A 11 19.74 -11.82 -20.76
C ARG A 11 19.45 -12.57 -19.46
N LEU A 12 18.49 -13.50 -19.47
CA LEU A 12 18.13 -14.32 -18.31
C LEU A 12 19.25 -15.27 -17.84
N THR A 13 20.13 -15.68 -18.76
CA THR A 13 21.28 -16.53 -18.45
C THR A 13 22.54 -15.73 -18.08
N SER A 14 22.49 -14.40 -18.16
CA SER A 14 23.63 -13.56 -17.82
C SER A 14 23.83 -13.49 -16.31
N LEU A 15 25.06 -13.71 -15.86
CA LEU A 15 25.49 -13.58 -14.46
C LEU A 15 26.04 -12.18 -14.17
N ASP A 16 25.76 -11.20 -15.03
CA ASP A 16 26.23 -9.83 -14.83
C ASP A 16 25.56 -9.29 -13.54
N PRO A 17 26.33 -8.91 -12.51
CA PRO A 17 25.79 -8.46 -11.23
C PRO A 17 24.92 -7.20 -11.33
N GLY A 18 24.85 -6.57 -12.50
CA GLY A 18 24.15 -5.31 -12.73
C GLY A 18 24.98 -4.14 -12.20
N THR A 19 24.70 -2.94 -12.72
CA THR A 19 25.36 -1.72 -12.25
C THR A 19 25.00 -1.43 -10.79
N LEU A 20 25.98 -0.93 -10.01
CA LEU A 20 25.72 -0.26 -8.74
C LEU A 20 24.71 0.88 -8.98
N ASP A 21 23.59 0.83 -8.23
CA ASP A 21 22.46 1.79 -8.23
C ASP A 21 22.47 2.80 -9.38
N SER A 22 21.91 2.40 -10.51
CA SER A 22 21.58 3.38 -11.54
C SER A 22 20.15 3.83 -11.32
N PHE A 23 19.91 5.14 -11.39
CA PHE A 23 18.57 5.75 -11.51
C PHE A 23 17.78 5.28 -12.75
N ASN A 24 18.32 4.29 -13.46
CA ASN A 24 17.82 3.65 -14.66
C ASN A 24 16.78 2.55 -14.36
N ARG A 25 16.13 2.54 -13.19
CA ARG A 25 14.96 1.69 -12.96
C ARG A 25 13.66 2.49 -12.98
N LYS A 26 12.62 1.85 -13.49
CA LYS A 26 11.29 2.45 -13.69
C LYS A 26 10.43 2.29 -12.45
N CYS A 27 10.27 1.07 -11.93
CA CYS A 27 9.50 0.76 -10.73
C CYS A 27 10.16 1.38 -9.51
N LYS A 28 9.40 2.12 -8.70
CA LYS A 28 9.88 2.84 -7.50
C LYS A 28 9.72 1.98 -6.24
N VAL A 29 10.45 2.35 -5.18
CA VAL A 29 10.42 1.65 -3.88
C VAL A 29 10.02 2.62 -2.78
N ILE A 30 8.93 2.30 -2.08
CA ILE A 30 8.54 2.93 -0.81
C ILE A 30 9.18 2.13 0.33
N CYS A 31 9.83 2.81 1.27
CA CYS A 31 10.32 2.21 2.52
C CYS A 31 9.57 2.83 3.70
N THR A 32 9.02 1.98 4.57
CA THR A 32 8.41 2.45 5.83
C THR A 32 9.48 2.76 6.84
N MET A 33 9.40 3.95 7.44
CA MET A 33 10.33 4.38 8.47
C MET A 33 9.97 3.79 9.83
N GLY A 34 11.00 3.41 10.57
CA GLY A 34 10.88 2.89 11.93
C GLY A 34 12.24 2.84 12.63
N PRO A 35 12.28 2.31 13.86
CA PRO A 35 13.48 2.32 14.71
C PRO A 35 14.77 1.83 14.04
N CYS A 36 14.71 0.87 13.12
CA CYS A 36 15.93 0.34 12.47
C CYS A 36 16.47 1.21 11.32
N CYS A 37 15.81 2.31 10.96
CA CYS A 37 16.24 3.20 9.89
C CYS A 37 16.04 4.69 10.16
N TRP A 38 15.94 5.12 11.43
CA TRP A 38 15.73 6.53 11.74
C TRP A 38 16.99 7.39 11.70
N ASP A 39 18.19 6.83 11.82
CA ASP A 39 19.42 7.61 11.79
C ASP A 39 19.82 8.03 10.36
N VAL A 40 20.47 9.18 10.24
CA VAL A 40 20.83 9.78 8.94
C VAL A 40 21.73 8.87 8.12
N ASP A 41 22.70 8.18 8.75
CA ASP A 41 23.64 7.30 8.05
C ASP A 41 22.91 6.10 7.41
N MET A 42 21.97 5.48 8.13
CA MET A 42 21.14 4.42 7.57
C MET A 42 20.23 4.95 6.46
N LEU A 43 19.62 6.12 6.64
CA LEU A 43 18.78 6.73 5.61
C LEU A 43 19.56 6.98 4.30
N VAL A 44 20.79 7.48 4.41
CA VAL A 44 21.70 7.65 3.26
C VAL A 44 21.97 6.31 2.58
N LYS A 45 22.20 5.23 3.33
CA LYS A 45 22.36 3.87 2.77
C LYS A 45 21.10 3.38 2.07
N LEU A 46 19.91 3.63 2.63
CA LEU A 46 18.64 3.24 2.01
C LEU A 46 18.41 3.99 0.69
N ILE A 47 18.75 5.29 0.64
CA ILE A 47 18.73 6.09 -0.59
C ILE A 47 19.66 5.47 -1.63
N ASP A 48 20.88 5.11 -1.23
CA ASP A 48 21.86 4.47 -2.13
C ASP A 48 21.46 3.05 -2.56
N CYS A 49 20.65 2.35 -1.77
CA CYS A 49 20.11 1.05 -2.13
C CYS A 49 18.91 1.13 -3.08
N GLY A 50 18.31 2.32 -3.25
CA GLY A 50 17.18 2.56 -4.14
C GLY A 50 15.87 2.96 -3.45
N MET A 51 15.88 3.52 -2.25
CA MET A 51 14.66 4.13 -1.71
C MET A 51 14.24 5.37 -2.54
N ASN A 52 12.95 5.47 -2.90
CA ASN A 52 12.39 6.64 -3.59
C ASN A 52 11.37 7.40 -2.75
N VAL A 53 10.71 6.73 -1.81
CA VAL A 53 9.69 7.33 -0.97
C VAL A 53 9.86 6.83 0.45
N CYS A 54 9.86 7.76 1.40
CA CYS A 54 9.77 7.52 2.82
C CYS A 54 8.30 7.46 3.22
N ARG A 55 7.84 6.34 3.79
CA ARG A 55 6.50 6.19 4.36
C ARG A 55 6.55 6.36 5.87
N LEU A 56 5.73 7.28 6.38
CA LEU A 56 5.48 7.51 7.80
C LEU A 56 4.12 6.88 8.15
N ASN A 57 4.11 5.85 9.00
CA ASN A 57 2.90 5.16 9.41
C ASN A 57 2.29 5.81 10.66
N PHE A 58 1.17 6.54 10.52
CA PHE A 58 0.52 7.27 11.60
C PHE A 58 -0.42 6.41 12.47
N SER A 59 -0.52 5.10 12.22
CA SER A 59 -1.07 4.16 13.21
C SER A 59 -0.16 4.02 14.44
N HIS A 60 1.11 4.43 14.33
CA HIS A 60 2.12 4.41 15.38
C HIS A 60 2.85 5.75 15.52
N GLY A 61 3.47 5.97 16.68
CA GLY A 61 4.23 7.19 16.96
C GLY A 61 3.34 8.43 17.13
N ASP A 62 4.00 9.58 17.27
CA ASP A 62 3.40 10.90 17.43
C ASP A 62 4.00 11.90 16.43
N HIS A 63 3.46 13.11 16.41
CA HIS A 63 3.90 14.16 15.49
C HIS A 63 5.36 14.58 15.72
N GLU A 64 5.84 14.54 16.96
CA GLU A 64 7.23 14.90 17.28
C GLU A 64 8.21 13.88 16.69
N GLY A 65 7.98 12.59 16.90
CA GLY A 65 8.80 11.51 16.36
C GLY A 65 8.79 11.47 14.83
N HIS A 66 7.62 11.62 14.22
CA HIS A 66 7.51 11.71 12.75
C HIS A 66 8.18 12.97 12.21
N GLY A 67 8.08 14.11 12.91
CA GLY A 67 8.72 15.37 12.52
C GLY A 67 10.24 15.31 12.58
N ALA A 68 10.79 14.65 13.61
CA ALA A 68 12.21 14.37 13.70
C ALA A 68 12.68 13.47 12.54
N THR A 69 11.88 12.47 12.16
CA THR A 69 12.16 11.62 10.99
C THR A 69 12.17 12.42 9.68
N VAL A 70 11.20 13.31 9.46
CA VAL A 70 11.17 14.21 8.29
C VAL A 70 12.45 15.04 8.19
N LYS A 71 12.91 15.60 9.32
CA LYS A 71 14.16 16.38 9.36
C LYS A 71 15.37 15.54 8.94
N ARG A 72 15.51 14.33 9.48
CA ARG A 72 16.63 13.42 9.17
C ARG A 72 16.60 12.95 7.71
N ILE A 73 15.41 12.70 7.14
CA ILE A 73 15.26 12.36 5.72
C ILE A 73 15.75 13.50 4.83
N ARG A 74 15.38 14.74 5.14
CA ARG A 74 15.84 15.92 4.38
C ARG A 74 17.36 16.08 4.48
N GLU A 75 17.93 15.92 5.67
CA GLU A 75 19.38 15.92 5.88
C GLU A 75 20.09 14.83 5.09
N ALA A 76 19.55 13.60 5.06
CA ALA A 76 20.09 12.51 4.24
C ALA A 76 20.02 12.83 2.74
N CYS A 77 18.96 13.49 2.27
CA CYS A 77 18.81 13.90 0.87
C CYS A 77 19.83 14.97 0.46
N GLU A 78 20.19 15.90 1.36
CA GLU A 78 21.25 16.89 1.11
C GLU A 78 22.61 16.23 0.83
N GLN A 79 22.87 15.05 1.40
CA GLN A 79 24.08 14.26 1.15
C GLN A 79 24.06 13.47 -0.17
N ARG A 80 22.92 13.42 -0.86
CA ARG A 80 22.73 12.68 -2.13
C ARG A 80 22.05 13.57 -3.17
N PRO A 81 22.71 14.66 -3.61
CA PRO A 81 22.13 15.57 -4.60
C PRO A 81 21.78 14.81 -5.89
N GLY A 82 20.59 15.10 -6.42
CA GLY A 82 20.02 14.39 -7.58
C GLY A 82 19.22 13.14 -7.25
N LYS A 83 19.27 12.64 -6.01
CA LYS A 83 18.44 11.53 -5.54
C LYS A 83 17.23 12.04 -4.75
N ASN A 84 16.18 12.43 -5.46
CA ASN A 84 14.96 12.95 -4.82
C ASN A 84 14.19 11.82 -4.10
N VAL A 85 13.86 12.05 -2.82
CA VAL A 85 13.02 11.16 -2.00
C VAL A 85 11.75 11.88 -1.61
N ALA A 86 10.60 11.30 -1.93
CA ALA A 86 9.31 11.84 -1.52
C ALA A 86 8.92 11.38 -0.10
N ILE A 87 8.04 12.12 0.55
CA ILE A 87 7.49 11.79 1.88
C ILE A 87 6.00 11.46 1.75
N LEU A 88 5.64 10.29 2.25
CA LEU A 88 4.28 9.75 2.26
C LEU A 88 3.79 9.62 3.70
N LEU A 89 2.68 10.28 4.01
CA LEU A 89 1.93 10.12 5.26
C LEU A 89 0.88 9.02 5.06
N ASP A 90 0.96 7.93 5.81
CA ASP A 90 -0.06 6.86 5.80
C ASP A 90 -0.97 7.01 7.01
N THR A 91 -2.25 7.29 6.76
CA THR A 91 -3.27 7.58 7.79
C THR A 91 -3.59 6.36 8.64
N LYS A 92 -4.06 6.57 9.86
CA LYS A 92 -4.53 5.46 10.71
C LYS A 92 -5.83 4.88 10.17
N GLY A 93 -6.78 5.75 9.82
CA GLY A 93 -8.08 5.38 9.29
C GLY A 93 -9.03 4.72 10.31
N PRO A 94 -10.21 4.28 9.84
CA PRO A 94 -11.29 3.76 10.68
C PRO A 94 -11.07 2.29 11.09
N GLU A 95 -10.12 2.06 11.99
CA GLU A 95 -9.84 0.71 12.51
C GLU A 95 -10.84 0.27 13.58
N ILE A 96 -11.34 -0.97 13.46
CA ILE A 96 -12.08 -1.63 14.55
C ILE A 96 -11.07 -2.36 15.44
N ARG A 97 -11.19 -2.22 16.76
CA ARG A 97 -10.28 -2.84 17.73
C ARG A 97 -11.01 -3.47 18.90
N THR A 98 -10.42 -4.53 19.44
CA THR A 98 -10.78 -5.09 20.76
C THR A 98 -10.37 -4.14 21.89
N GLY A 99 -11.01 -4.28 23.06
CA GLY A 99 -10.80 -3.41 24.21
C GLY A 99 -9.61 -3.75 25.09
N PHE A 100 -9.65 -3.17 26.29
CA PHE A 100 -8.71 -3.42 27.37
C PHE A 100 -9.15 -4.62 28.21
N PHE A 101 -8.22 -5.22 28.94
CA PHE A 101 -8.49 -6.33 29.84
C PHE A 101 -8.64 -5.86 31.28
N LYS A 102 -9.19 -6.74 32.12
CA LYS A 102 -9.21 -6.55 33.57
C LYS A 102 -7.81 -6.33 34.12
N ASP A 103 -7.69 -5.61 35.23
CA ASP A 103 -6.40 -5.20 35.80
C ASP A 103 -5.47 -6.39 36.11
N GLU A 104 -6.05 -7.55 36.43
CA GLU A 104 -5.34 -8.82 36.67
C GLU A 104 -4.65 -9.39 35.43
N ILE A 105 -5.12 -9.04 34.23
CA ILE A 105 -4.65 -9.53 32.92
C ILE A 105 -4.08 -8.38 32.09
N ALA A 106 -4.13 -7.13 32.56
CA ALA A 106 -3.70 -5.94 31.84
C ALA A 106 -2.23 -6.06 31.37
N GLY A 107 -1.98 -5.75 30.09
CA GLY A 107 -0.67 -5.97 29.46
C GLY A 107 -0.29 -7.43 29.19
N GLY A 108 -1.12 -8.38 29.63
CA GLY A 108 -1.00 -9.81 29.37
C GLY A 108 -1.76 -10.28 28.13
N LYS A 109 -2.15 -11.55 28.13
CA LYS A 109 -2.94 -12.17 27.06
C LYS A 109 -4.12 -12.93 27.64
N VAL A 110 -5.26 -12.88 26.96
CA VAL A 110 -6.38 -13.79 27.21
C VAL A 110 -6.24 -15.03 26.34
N HIS A 111 -6.57 -16.19 26.90
CA HIS A 111 -6.50 -17.47 26.20
C HIS A 111 -7.90 -17.88 25.75
N LEU A 112 -8.11 -17.90 24.44
CA LEU A 112 -9.37 -18.29 23.82
C LEU A 112 -9.27 -19.72 23.31
N LYS A 113 -10.30 -20.53 23.60
CA LYS A 113 -10.37 -21.94 23.18
C LYS A 113 -11.40 -22.13 22.08
N GLN A 114 -11.08 -23.01 21.13
CA GLN A 114 -12.00 -23.40 20.07
C GLN A 114 -13.32 -23.94 20.65
N GLY A 115 -14.43 -23.50 20.06
CA GLY A 115 -15.79 -23.90 20.42
C GLY A 115 -16.40 -23.12 21.59
N GLN A 116 -15.62 -22.30 22.31
CA GLN A 116 -16.15 -21.51 23.42
C GLN A 116 -16.99 -20.33 22.92
N ASP A 117 -17.98 -19.93 23.72
CA ASP A 117 -18.72 -18.70 23.50
C ASP A 117 -17.93 -17.50 24.04
N LEU A 118 -17.89 -16.45 23.24
CA LEU A 118 -17.29 -15.17 23.58
C LEU A 118 -18.32 -14.08 23.35
N LYS A 119 -18.50 -13.19 24.33
CA LYS A 119 -19.38 -12.02 24.21
C LYS A 119 -18.58 -10.81 23.75
N LEU A 120 -19.01 -10.15 22.69
CA LEU A 120 -18.46 -8.88 22.22
C LEU A 120 -19.43 -7.75 22.62
N VAL A 121 -18.98 -6.77 23.41
CA VAL A 121 -19.81 -5.64 23.89
C VAL A 121 -19.37 -4.31 23.29
N THR A 122 -20.32 -3.41 23.03
CA THR A 122 -20.03 -2.09 22.43
C THR A 122 -19.62 -1.01 23.43
N ASP A 123 -19.74 -1.27 24.74
CA ASP A 123 -19.18 -0.39 25.76
C ASP A 123 -17.66 -0.54 25.81
N TYR A 124 -16.95 0.38 25.14
CA TYR A 124 -15.49 0.35 25.03
C TYR A 124 -14.77 0.63 26.36
N SER A 125 -15.48 1.09 27.40
CA SER A 125 -14.92 1.23 28.75
C SER A 125 -14.86 -0.10 29.52
N PHE A 126 -15.57 -1.12 29.04
CA PHE A 126 -15.58 -2.44 29.65
C PHE A 126 -14.21 -3.11 29.54
N LYS A 127 -13.68 -3.52 30.70
CA LYS A 127 -12.43 -4.29 30.82
C LYS A 127 -12.75 -5.79 30.71
N GLY A 128 -12.33 -6.37 29.59
CA GLY A 128 -12.65 -7.74 29.21
C GLY A 128 -11.74 -8.83 29.76
N ASP A 129 -12.10 -10.07 29.44
CA ASP A 129 -11.40 -11.31 29.76
C ASP A 129 -11.67 -12.37 28.67
N GLU A 130 -11.36 -13.64 28.93
CA GLU A 130 -11.58 -14.75 28.00
C GLU A 130 -13.05 -15.05 27.66
N THR A 131 -14.01 -14.47 28.39
CA THR A 131 -15.46 -14.67 28.21
C THR A 131 -16.17 -13.48 27.59
N CYS A 132 -15.64 -12.27 27.77
CA CYS A 132 -16.25 -11.05 27.25
C CYS A 132 -15.18 -10.00 26.86
N LEU A 133 -15.26 -9.47 25.65
CA LEU A 133 -14.37 -8.41 25.15
C LEU A 133 -15.18 -7.20 24.70
N ALA A 134 -14.66 -5.99 24.97
CA ALA A 134 -15.18 -4.78 24.38
C ALA A 134 -14.67 -4.60 22.95
N ILE A 135 -15.43 -3.89 22.11
CA ILE A 135 -15.06 -3.55 20.73
C ILE A 135 -15.34 -2.08 20.44
N THR A 136 -14.50 -1.43 19.61
CA THR A 136 -14.63 0.02 19.32
C THR A 136 -15.83 0.38 18.45
N TYR A 137 -16.38 -0.57 17.68
CA TYR A 137 -17.40 -0.31 16.67
C TYR A 137 -18.82 -0.48 17.23
N ALA A 138 -19.40 0.63 17.73
CA ALA A 138 -20.71 0.61 18.38
C ALA A 138 -21.87 0.06 17.51
N GLN A 139 -21.76 0.08 16.18
CA GLN A 139 -22.77 -0.47 15.28
C GLN A 139 -22.60 -1.97 15.00
N LEU A 140 -21.61 -2.65 15.61
CA LEU A 140 -21.33 -4.07 15.36
C LEU A 140 -22.60 -4.95 15.43
N PRO A 141 -23.48 -4.86 16.46
CA PRO A 141 -24.64 -5.74 16.55
C PRO A 141 -25.64 -5.60 15.39
N LYS A 142 -25.66 -4.44 14.72
CA LYS A 142 -26.50 -4.19 13.53
C LYS A 142 -25.80 -4.50 12.21
N ALA A 143 -24.47 -4.42 12.22
CA ALA A 143 -23.64 -4.57 11.04
C ALA A 143 -23.40 -6.04 10.68
N VAL A 144 -23.42 -6.94 11.67
CA VAL A 144 -23.22 -8.38 11.46
C VAL A 144 -24.49 -9.20 11.59
N LYS A 145 -24.47 -10.44 11.08
CA LYS A 145 -25.58 -11.41 11.10
C LYS A 145 -25.08 -12.79 11.55
N PRO A 146 -25.94 -13.61 12.18
CA PRO A 146 -25.61 -15.00 12.49
C PRO A 146 -25.02 -15.75 11.29
N GLY A 147 -23.95 -16.50 11.55
CA GLY A 147 -23.18 -17.25 10.55
C GLY A 147 -21.99 -16.50 9.94
N GLN A 148 -21.95 -15.16 10.04
CA GLN A 148 -20.82 -14.39 9.53
C GLN A 148 -19.54 -14.62 10.34
N ILE A 149 -18.40 -14.44 9.68
CA ILE A 149 -17.07 -14.51 10.29
C ILE A 149 -16.61 -13.10 10.64
N ILE A 150 -16.08 -12.95 11.85
CA ILE A 150 -15.34 -11.78 12.31
C ILE A 150 -13.90 -12.23 12.51
N LEU A 151 -12.96 -11.48 11.97
CA LEU A 151 -11.53 -11.74 12.14
C LEU A 151 -10.94 -10.73 13.11
N ALA A 152 -9.98 -11.17 13.92
CA ALA A 152 -9.24 -10.30 14.83
C ALA A 152 -7.76 -10.71 14.91
N ALA A 153 -6.92 -9.78 15.35
CA ALA A 153 -5.47 -9.98 15.49
C ALA A 153 -4.82 -10.46 14.18
N ASP A 154 -4.95 -9.63 13.14
CA ASP A 154 -4.39 -9.91 11.80
C ASP A 154 -4.89 -11.24 11.21
N GLY A 155 -6.16 -11.58 11.46
CA GLY A 155 -6.78 -12.83 11.01
C GLY A 155 -6.45 -14.07 11.83
N SER A 156 -5.57 -13.95 12.84
CA SER A 156 -5.14 -15.10 13.67
C SER A 156 -6.26 -15.61 14.57
N LEU A 157 -7.24 -14.78 14.92
CA LEU A 157 -8.45 -15.18 15.63
C LEU A 157 -9.65 -15.11 14.68
N SER A 158 -10.31 -16.25 14.48
CA SER A 158 -11.57 -16.34 13.74
C SER A 158 -12.75 -16.54 14.69
N LEU A 159 -13.80 -15.74 14.52
CA LEU A 159 -15.00 -15.74 15.35
C LEU A 159 -16.23 -15.93 14.45
N ARG A 160 -17.15 -16.83 14.80
CA ARG A 160 -18.42 -17.00 14.08
C ARG A 160 -19.56 -16.38 14.86
N VAL A 161 -20.30 -15.46 14.27
CA VAL A 161 -21.46 -14.85 14.89
C VAL A 161 -22.54 -15.90 15.15
N LYS A 162 -22.95 -16.07 16.41
CA LYS A 162 -24.08 -16.92 16.81
C LYS A 162 -25.38 -16.13 16.92
N SER A 163 -25.34 -14.99 17.60
CA SER A 163 -26.51 -14.12 17.80
C SER A 163 -26.10 -12.68 18.06
N CYS A 164 -27.02 -11.76 17.75
CA CYS A 164 -26.86 -10.32 17.97
C CYS A 164 -27.93 -9.86 18.97
N GLY A 165 -27.51 -9.19 20.04
CA GLY A 165 -28.39 -8.45 20.95
C GLY A 165 -28.43 -6.96 20.58
N ASP A 166 -28.89 -6.12 21.51
CA ASP A 166 -29.00 -4.67 21.29
C ASP A 166 -27.63 -3.97 21.29
N ASP A 167 -26.76 -4.33 22.24
CA ASP A 167 -25.45 -3.74 22.50
C ASP A 167 -24.32 -4.79 22.57
N PHE A 168 -24.60 -6.02 22.15
CA PHE A 168 -23.63 -7.11 22.14
C PHE A 168 -23.81 -8.10 20.99
N VAL A 169 -22.77 -8.88 20.73
CA VAL A 169 -22.78 -10.02 19.81
C VAL A 169 -22.20 -11.24 20.54
N ILE A 170 -22.87 -12.39 20.44
CA ILE A 170 -22.31 -13.67 20.90
C ILE A 170 -21.65 -14.34 19.70
N VAL A 171 -20.40 -14.76 19.88
CA VAL A 171 -19.62 -15.43 18.85
C VAL A 171 -19.06 -16.75 19.36
N GLU A 172 -18.87 -17.70 18.45
CA GLU A 172 -18.08 -18.91 18.65
C GLU A 172 -16.61 -18.64 18.30
N VAL A 173 -15.69 -18.99 19.19
CA VAL A 173 -14.26 -18.99 18.86
C VAL A 173 -13.93 -20.19 17.97
N LEU A 174 -13.32 -19.96 16.81
CA LEU A 174 -13.07 -21.04 15.83
C LEU A 174 -11.69 -21.69 15.94
N ASN A 175 -10.76 -21.11 16.70
CA ASN A 175 -9.41 -21.64 16.87
C ASN A 175 -8.81 -21.25 18.22
N ASP A 176 -7.92 -22.09 18.74
CA ASP A 176 -7.17 -21.80 19.96
C ASP A 176 -6.16 -20.67 19.72
N ILE A 177 -6.16 -19.64 20.58
CA ILE A 177 -5.21 -18.52 20.46
C ILE A 177 -5.06 -17.74 21.76
N SER A 178 -3.92 -17.04 21.90
CA SER A 178 -3.70 -16.05 22.94
C SER A 178 -3.59 -14.65 22.34
N ILE A 179 -4.50 -13.74 22.69
CA ILE A 179 -4.50 -12.37 22.17
C ILE A 179 -4.23 -11.35 23.27
N GLY A 180 -3.53 -10.27 22.92
CA GLY A 180 -3.36 -9.10 23.78
C GLY A 180 -4.49 -8.08 23.58
N GLU A 181 -4.39 -6.92 24.22
CA GLU A 181 -5.36 -5.83 24.08
C GLU A 181 -5.29 -5.14 22.70
N LYS A 182 -6.36 -4.42 22.34
CA LYS A 182 -6.38 -3.49 21.19
C LYS A 182 -6.02 -4.11 19.84
N LYS A 183 -6.29 -5.40 19.66
CA LYS A 183 -6.14 -6.09 18.39
C LYS A 183 -7.12 -5.57 17.37
N ASN A 184 -6.64 -5.36 16.14
CA ASN A 184 -7.49 -5.02 14.99
C ASN A 184 -8.54 -6.09 14.76
N MET A 185 -9.64 -5.67 14.13
CA MET A 185 -10.74 -6.52 13.74
C MET A 185 -11.21 -6.15 12.33
N ASN A 186 -11.64 -7.17 11.60
CA ASN A 186 -12.13 -7.09 10.23
C ASN A 186 -13.51 -7.75 10.16
N LEU A 187 -14.38 -7.19 9.32
CA LEU A 187 -15.77 -7.61 9.17
C LEU A 187 -16.04 -7.96 7.69
N PRO A 188 -15.54 -9.12 7.22
CA PRO A 188 -15.66 -9.53 5.81
C PRO A 188 -17.08 -9.40 5.27
N GLY A 189 -17.22 -8.66 4.17
CA GLY A 189 -18.50 -8.44 3.48
C GLY A 189 -19.45 -7.45 4.16
N VAL A 190 -18.99 -6.71 5.17
CA VAL A 190 -19.75 -5.67 5.85
C VAL A 190 -19.25 -4.29 5.42
N LYS A 191 -20.17 -3.40 5.03
CA LYS A 191 -19.86 -1.98 4.87
C LYS A 191 -19.71 -1.35 6.24
N VAL A 192 -18.50 -0.96 6.60
CA VAL A 192 -18.22 -0.34 7.90
C VAL A 192 -18.62 1.13 7.84
N GLU A 193 -19.61 1.51 8.65
CA GLU A 193 -20.14 2.88 8.76
C GLU A 193 -19.29 3.72 9.72
N LEU A 194 -18.00 3.83 9.40
CA LEU A 194 -17.08 4.74 10.06
C LEU A 194 -16.60 5.79 9.06
N PRO A 195 -16.47 7.07 9.46
CA PRO A 195 -15.85 8.08 8.61
C PRO A 195 -14.44 7.66 8.18
N CYS A 196 -14.12 7.82 6.90
CA CYS A 196 -12.78 7.53 6.37
C CYS A 196 -11.67 8.30 7.12
N LEU A 197 -11.97 9.53 7.57
CA LEU A 197 -11.09 10.30 8.44
C LEU A 197 -11.66 10.40 9.86
N GLN A 198 -10.89 9.95 10.85
CA GLN A 198 -11.17 10.19 12.26
C GLN A 198 -10.57 11.54 12.71
N GLU A 199 -10.91 12.01 13.91
CA GLU A 199 -10.38 13.28 14.43
C GLU A 199 -8.85 13.31 14.46
N LYS A 200 -8.22 12.17 14.79
CA LYS A 200 -6.78 12.01 14.73
C LYS A 200 -6.25 12.18 13.31
N ASP A 201 -6.86 11.53 12.32
CA ASP A 201 -6.40 11.62 10.93
C ASP A 201 -6.50 13.06 10.42
N ILE A 202 -7.57 13.79 10.77
CA ILE A 202 -7.71 15.22 10.41
C ILE A 202 -6.55 16.04 11.00
N LYS A 203 -6.21 15.83 12.29
CA LYS A 203 -5.06 16.50 12.92
C LYS A 203 -3.75 16.11 12.25
N ASP A 204 -3.55 14.83 11.94
CA ASP A 204 -2.37 14.35 11.23
C ASP A 204 -2.22 15.04 9.86
N LEU A 205 -3.31 15.25 9.12
CA LEU A 205 -3.27 15.94 7.83
C LEU A 205 -3.01 17.45 7.97
N VAL A 206 -3.76 18.11 8.85
CA VAL A 206 -3.80 19.59 8.95
C VAL A 206 -2.65 20.15 9.76
N GLU A 207 -2.30 19.50 10.87
CA GLU A 207 -1.30 19.97 11.83
C GLU A 207 0.09 19.40 11.55
N PHE A 208 0.18 18.22 10.90
CA PHE A 208 1.46 17.62 10.54
C PHE A 208 1.74 17.61 9.04
N GLY A 209 0.86 17.01 8.23
CA GLY A 209 1.10 16.75 6.80
C GLY A 209 1.32 18.02 6.00
N ILE A 210 0.41 19.00 6.13
CA ILE A 210 0.51 20.29 5.43
C ILE A 210 1.75 21.08 5.88
N PRO A 211 2.00 21.33 7.19
CA PRO A 211 3.16 22.11 7.62
C PRO A 211 4.50 21.46 7.29
N ASN A 212 4.56 20.13 7.27
CA ASN A 212 5.75 19.40 6.86
C ASN A 212 5.86 19.21 5.34
N ALA A 213 4.93 19.72 4.54
CA ALA A 213 4.94 19.61 3.08
C ALA A 213 5.18 18.17 2.59
N VAL A 214 4.41 17.21 3.11
CA VAL A 214 4.44 15.84 2.60
C VAL A 214 3.97 15.79 1.16
N ASP A 215 4.52 14.89 0.35
CA ASP A 215 4.19 14.78 -1.07
C ASP A 215 2.91 13.97 -1.29
N PHE A 216 2.71 12.94 -0.47
CA PHE A 216 1.61 11.98 -0.58
C PHE A 216 0.90 11.76 0.76
N VAL A 217 -0.40 11.50 0.67
CA VAL A 217 -1.23 10.94 1.74
C VAL A 217 -1.78 9.62 1.26
N ALA A 218 -1.43 8.52 1.93
CA ALA A 218 -2.08 7.23 1.73
C ALA A 218 -3.24 7.09 2.72
N ALA A 219 -4.45 7.08 2.19
CA ALA A 219 -5.70 7.05 2.93
C ALA A 219 -6.16 5.60 3.14
N SER A 220 -6.28 5.20 4.40
CA SER A 220 -6.68 3.85 4.82
C SER A 220 -8.19 3.64 4.69
N PHE A 221 -8.59 2.42 4.32
CA PHE A 221 -9.96 1.93 4.21
C PHE A 221 -10.88 2.82 3.36
N VAL A 222 -10.38 3.33 2.22
CA VAL A 222 -11.20 4.07 1.27
C VAL A 222 -12.27 3.14 0.68
N GLN A 223 -13.54 3.56 0.76
CA GLN A 223 -14.69 2.77 0.31
C GLN A 223 -15.41 3.38 -0.89
N CYS A 224 -15.28 4.69 -1.13
CA CYS A 224 -15.97 5.39 -2.22
C CYS A 224 -15.23 6.65 -2.70
N ALA A 225 -15.70 7.25 -3.80
CA ALA A 225 -15.14 8.51 -4.31
C ALA A 225 -15.33 9.71 -3.35
N ASP A 226 -16.40 9.70 -2.55
CA ASP A 226 -16.66 10.76 -1.57
C ASP A 226 -15.63 10.80 -0.44
N ASP A 227 -15.03 9.66 -0.08
CA ASP A 227 -13.93 9.61 0.88
C ASP A 227 -12.72 10.42 0.37
N ILE A 228 -12.40 10.27 -0.91
CA ILE A 228 -11.30 11.02 -1.56
C ILE A 228 -11.60 12.52 -1.58
N LYS A 229 -12.86 12.89 -1.83
CA LYS A 229 -13.31 14.27 -1.77
C LYS A 229 -13.19 14.84 -0.36
N LEU A 230 -13.60 14.10 0.67
CA LEU A 230 -13.45 14.48 2.08
C LEU A 230 -11.99 14.76 2.45
N ILE A 231 -11.07 13.90 2.02
CA ILE A 231 -9.63 14.08 2.24
C ILE A 231 -9.12 15.34 1.51
N ARG A 232 -9.55 15.53 0.25
CA ARG A 232 -9.18 16.73 -0.53
C ARG A 232 -9.66 18.01 0.13
N ASP A 233 -10.89 18.04 0.62
CA ASP A 233 -11.50 19.18 1.28
C ASP A 233 -10.80 19.49 2.61
N THR A 234 -10.38 18.45 3.34
CA THR A 234 -9.61 18.57 4.59
C THR A 234 -8.21 19.14 4.34
N LEU A 235 -7.53 18.72 3.27
CA LEU A 235 -6.25 19.30 2.84
C LEU A 235 -6.39 20.78 2.42
N GLY A 236 -7.55 21.14 1.86
CA GLY A 236 -7.89 22.50 1.46
C GLY A 236 -6.87 23.14 0.50
N LEU A 237 -6.87 24.47 0.44
CA LEU A 237 -6.01 25.21 -0.49
C LEU A 237 -4.51 25.03 -0.18
N ARG A 238 -4.16 24.86 1.10
CA ARG A 238 -2.78 24.71 1.57
C ARG A 238 -2.17 23.36 1.19
N GLY A 239 -2.98 22.29 1.18
CA GLY A 239 -2.57 20.94 0.80
C GLY A 239 -2.88 20.56 -0.65
N ARG A 240 -3.27 21.50 -1.51
CA ARG A 240 -3.73 21.22 -2.89
C ARG A 240 -2.74 20.45 -3.78
N SER A 241 -1.45 20.57 -3.51
CA SER A 241 -0.38 19.87 -4.24
C SER A 241 -0.14 18.45 -3.75
N ILE A 242 -0.55 18.13 -2.51
CA ILE A 242 -0.38 16.83 -1.89
C ILE A 242 -1.24 15.81 -2.62
N LYS A 243 -0.65 14.68 -2.98
CA LYS A 243 -1.32 13.63 -3.76
C LYS A 243 -2.01 12.63 -2.84
N ILE A 244 -3.22 12.22 -3.21
CA ILE A 244 -3.98 11.24 -2.43
C ILE A 244 -3.80 9.86 -3.07
N ILE A 245 -3.41 8.89 -2.26
CA ILE A 245 -3.31 7.48 -2.62
C ILE A 245 -4.41 6.74 -1.86
N ALA A 246 -5.38 6.19 -2.58
CA ALA A 246 -6.44 5.40 -1.98
C ALA A 246 -5.91 3.99 -1.65
N LYS A 247 -5.94 3.59 -0.38
CA LYS A 247 -5.62 2.21 0.00
C LYS A 247 -6.87 1.37 -0.12
N ILE A 248 -6.84 0.39 -1.01
CA ILE A 248 -7.95 -0.56 -1.21
C ILE A 248 -7.68 -1.74 -0.29
N GLU A 249 -8.52 -1.86 0.74
CA GLU A 249 -8.31 -2.76 1.88
C GLU A 249 -9.53 -3.62 2.20
N ASN A 250 -10.69 -3.36 1.59
CA ASN A 250 -11.93 -4.08 1.88
C ASN A 250 -12.79 -4.29 0.63
N GLN A 251 -13.85 -5.11 0.80
CA GLN A 251 -14.76 -5.47 -0.29
C GLN A 251 -15.46 -4.25 -0.90
N GLU A 252 -15.84 -3.26 -0.09
CA GLU A 252 -16.54 -2.06 -0.58
C GLU A 252 -15.64 -1.22 -1.50
N GLY A 253 -14.37 -1.01 -1.13
CA GLY A 253 -13.39 -0.33 -1.98
C GLY A 253 -13.11 -1.11 -3.28
N ILE A 254 -13.17 -2.44 -3.25
CA ILE A 254 -13.08 -3.27 -4.47
C ILE A 254 -14.31 -3.08 -5.37
N ASN A 255 -15.51 -3.06 -4.79
CA ASN A 255 -16.76 -2.88 -5.52
C ASN A 255 -16.81 -1.50 -6.23
N ASN A 256 -16.31 -0.46 -5.55
CA ASN A 256 -16.33 0.92 -6.02
C ASN A 256 -15.01 1.36 -6.68
N ILE A 257 -14.16 0.41 -7.09
CA ILE A 257 -12.79 0.71 -7.54
C ILE A 257 -12.73 1.72 -8.69
N ASP A 258 -13.69 1.68 -9.62
CA ASP A 258 -13.68 2.55 -10.81
C ASP A 258 -13.92 4.02 -10.46
N GLU A 259 -14.86 4.32 -9.56
CA GLU A 259 -15.09 5.70 -9.11
C GLU A 259 -13.96 6.21 -8.21
N ILE A 260 -13.35 5.33 -7.40
CA ILE A 260 -12.20 5.67 -6.56
C ILE A 260 -11.00 6.03 -7.45
N ILE A 261 -10.70 5.22 -8.47
CA ILE A 261 -9.63 5.48 -9.45
C ILE A 261 -9.83 6.82 -10.15
N ALA A 262 -11.07 7.16 -10.50
CA ALA A 262 -11.37 8.44 -11.15
C ALA A 262 -11.07 9.64 -10.22
N ALA A 263 -11.40 9.53 -8.92
CA ALA A 263 -11.26 10.61 -7.94
C ALA A 263 -9.84 10.76 -7.37
N THR A 264 -9.09 9.67 -7.21
CA THR A 264 -7.78 9.64 -6.53
C THR A 264 -6.61 10.06 -7.44
N ASP A 265 -5.44 10.39 -6.86
CA ASP A 265 -4.20 10.60 -7.64
C ASP A 265 -3.46 9.28 -7.92
N GLY A 266 -3.61 8.29 -7.05
CA GLY A 266 -3.08 6.93 -7.19
C GLY A 266 -3.78 5.93 -6.27
N VAL A 267 -3.43 4.65 -6.42
CA VAL A 267 -4.01 3.55 -5.63
C VAL A 267 -2.91 2.72 -4.99
N MET A 268 -3.15 2.24 -3.77
CA MET A 268 -2.32 1.25 -3.10
C MET A 268 -3.15 -0.03 -2.90
N VAL A 269 -2.66 -1.14 -3.46
CA VAL A 269 -3.17 -2.48 -3.20
C VAL A 269 -2.61 -2.93 -1.86
N ALA A 270 -3.35 -2.67 -0.79
CA ALA A 270 -2.93 -2.96 0.58
C ALA A 270 -3.35 -4.38 0.98
N ARG A 271 -2.49 -5.35 0.63
CA ARG A 271 -2.82 -6.78 0.63
C ARG A 271 -3.00 -7.39 2.02
N GLY A 272 -2.40 -6.78 3.04
CA GLY A 272 -2.53 -7.24 4.44
C GLY A 272 -3.99 -7.19 4.89
N ASP A 273 -4.57 -5.99 4.94
CA ASP A 273 -5.97 -5.80 5.32
C ASP A 273 -6.94 -6.40 4.29
N MET A 274 -6.65 -6.25 3.00
CA MET A 274 -7.48 -6.86 1.95
C MET A 274 -7.57 -8.38 2.10
N GLY A 275 -6.47 -9.08 2.41
CA GLY A 275 -6.45 -10.52 2.59
C GLY A 275 -7.21 -11.02 3.83
N MET A 276 -7.61 -10.10 4.72
CA MET A 276 -8.55 -10.40 5.81
C MET A 276 -10.01 -10.19 5.37
N GLU A 277 -10.27 -9.27 4.44
CA GLU A 277 -11.63 -8.89 4.02
C GLU A 277 -12.19 -9.74 2.88
N ILE A 278 -11.32 -10.35 2.05
CA ILE A 278 -11.70 -11.25 0.96
C ILE A 278 -10.96 -12.58 1.06
N ASP A 279 -11.48 -13.61 0.39
CA ASP A 279 -10.83 -14.92 0.33
C ASP A 279 -9.39 -14.79 -0.18
N ILE A 280 -8.44 -15.43 0.52
CA ILE A 280 -7.01 -15.26 0.27
C ILE A 280 -6.60 -15.64 -1.16
N GLU A 281 -7.26 -16.64 -1.76
CA GLU A 281 -7.04 -17.06 -3.13
C GLU A 281 -7.50 -16.02 -4.18
N LYS A 282 -8.34 -15.06 -3.80
CA LYS A 282 -8.80 -13.97 -4.68
C LYS A 282 -7.90 -12.74 -4.65
N VAL A 283 -7.07 -12.56 -3.61
CA VAL A 283 -6.22 -11.36 -3.43
C VAL A 283 -5.34 -11.12 -4.65
N GLY A 284 -4.69 -12.17 -5.17
CA GLY A 284 -3.85 -12.07 -6.38
C GLY A 284 -4.62 -11.67 -7.64
N LEU A 285 -5.89 -12.09 -7.77
CA LEU A 285 -6.76 -11.70 -8.90
C LEU A 285 -7.19 -10.24 -8.79
N VAL A 286 -7.57 -9.80 -7.59
CA VAL A 286 -7.97 -8.41 -7.30
C VAL A 286 -6.78 -7.46 -7.51
N GLN A 287 -5.58 -7.83 -7.07
CA GLN A 287 -4.34 -7.06 -7.34
C GLN A 287 -4.17 -6.82 -8.85
N LYS A 288 -4.21 -7.89 -9.66
CA LYS A 288 -4.06 -7.78 -11.12
C LYS A 288 -5.12 -6.87 -11.74
N MET A 289 -6.38 -7.01 -11.30
CA MET A 289 -7.47 -6.17 -11.76
C MET A 289 -7.25 -4.69 -11.43
N ILE A 290 -6.87 -4.36 -10.18
CA ILE A 290 -6.64 -2.98 -9.75
C ILE A 290 -5.48 -2.36 -10.52
N ILE A 291 -4.35 -3.08 -10.65
CA ILE A 291 -3.16 -2.61 -11.38
C ILE A 291 -3.53 -2.31 -12.85
N MET A 292 -4.24 -3.21 -13.51
CA MET A 292 -4.68 -3.02 -14.89
C MET A 292 -5.58 -1.78 -15.05
N LYS A 293 -6.58 -1.62 -14.18
CA LYS A 293 -7.48 -0.44 -14.21
C LYS A 293 -6.72 0.87 -13.97
N CYS A 294 -5.77 0.89 -13.03
CA CYS A 294 -4.94 2.06 -12.76
C CYS A 294 -4.05 2.43 -13.95
N ASN A 295 -3.38 1.43 -14.56
CA ASN A 295 -2.56 1.63 -15.75
C ASN A 295 -3.37 2.22 -16.92
N LEU A 296 -4.59 1.73 -17.15
CA LEU A 296 -5.49 2.27 -18.17
C LEU A 296 -5.94 3.71 -17.87
N ALA A 297 -6.21 4.02 -16.61
CA ALA A 297 -6.56 5.37 -16.17
C ALA A 297 -5.36 6.33 -16.14
N GLY A 298 -4.12 5.84 -16.28
CA GLY A 298 -2.91 6.64 -16.10
C GLY A 298 -2.71 7.12 -14.65
N LYS A 299 -3.26 6.37 -13.69
CA LYS A 299 -3.06 6.58 -12.25
C LYS A 299 -1.97 5.65 -11.78
N PHE A 300 -1.05 6.14 -10.94
CA PHE A 300 0.02 5.28 -10.44
C PHE A 300 -0.55 4.28 -9.42
N VAL A 301 0.02 3.08 -9.40
CA VAL A 301 -0.39 2.02 -8.49
C VAL A 301 0.79 1.49 -7.67
N VAL A 302 0.53 1.24 -6.39
CA VAL A 302 1.47 0.67 -5.43
C VAL A 302 1.02 -0.74 -5.05
N THR A 303 1.91 -1.73 -5.14
CA THR A 303 1.71 -3.04 -4.53
C THR A 303 2.36 -3.04 -3.15
N ALA A 304 1.59 -3.37 -2.11
CA ALA A 304 1.99 -3.19 -0.73
C ALA A 304 1.79 -4.44 0.14
N THR A 305 2.56 -4.47 1.24
CA THR A 305 2.50 -5.45 2.35
C THR A 305 3.04 -6.84 2.01
N GLN A 306 3.86 -7.41 2.90
CA GLN A 306 4.40 -8.78 2.82
C GLN A 306 5.09 -9.13 1.49
N MET A 307 5.79 -8.16 0.89
CA MET A 307 6.53 -8.43 -0.35
C MET A 307 7.83 -9.18 -0.08
N LEU A 308 8.54 -8.84 1.01
CA LEU A 308 9.77 -9.51 1.45
C LEU A 308 9.74 -9.79 2.97
N ASP A 309 8.58 -10.17 3.52
CA ASP A 309 8.31 -10.30 4.98
C ASP A 309 9.40 -11.06 5.76
N SER A 310 9.88 -12.18 5.22
CA SER A 310 10.91 -13.00 5.86
C SER A 310 12.22 -12.24 6.09
N MET A 311 12.47 -11.16 5.35
CA MET A 311 13.66 -10.33 5.48
C MET A 311 13.70 -9.46 6.73
N GLU A 312 12.59 -9.38 7.48
CA GLU A 312 12.65 -8.86 8.85
C GLU A 312 13.59 -9.68 9.73
N ARG A 313 13.66 -10.99 9.47
CA ARG A 313 14.34 -11.98 10.31
C ARG A 313 15.49 -12.70 9.60
N ALA A 314 15.54 -12.65 8.27
CA ALA A 314 16.54 -13.34 7.46
C ALA A 314 17.24 -12.39 6.48
N PRO A 315 18.53 -12.59 6.17
CA PRO A 315 19.25 -11.74 5.23
C PRO A 315 18.86 -11.98 3.75
N ARG A 316 17.96 -12.93 3.47
CA ARG A 316 17.51 -13.30 2.12
C ARG A 316 16.03 -13.63 2.14
N PRO A 317 15.28 -13.27 1.08
CA PRO A 317 13.86 -13.61 1.00
C PRO A 317 13.67 -15.07 0.59
N THR A 318 12.45 -15.55 0.78
CA THR A 318 12.01 -16.82 0.21
C THR A 318 11.89 -16.73 -1.32
N ARG A 319 11.74 -17.88 -1.98
CA ARG A 319 11.50 -17.91 -3.44
C ARG A 319 10.13 -17.36 -3.79
N ALA A 320 9.12 -17.59 -2.95
CA ALA A 320 7.77 -17.07 -3.14
C ALA A 320 7.76 -15.54 -3.11
N GLU A 321 8.40 -14.93 -2.12
CA GLU A 321 8.53 -13.46 -2.00
C GLU A 321 9.26 -12.84 -3.20
N ALA A 322 10.38 -13.44 -3.63
CA ALA A 322 11.08 -12.95 -4.81
C ALA A 322 10.21 -13.02 -6.08
N THR A 323 9.44 -14.09 -6.24
CA THR A 323 8.48 -14.25 -7.35
C THR A 323 7.28 -13.32 -7.23
N ASP A 324 6.82 -13.01 -6.02
CA ASP A 324 5.73 -12.06 -5.77
C ASP A 324 6.11 -10.64 -6.23
N VAL A 325 7.28 -10.15 -5.80
CA VAL A 325 7.82 -8.85 -6.26
C VAL A 325 7.95 -8.81 -7.78
N LEU A 326 8.57 -9.86 -8.35
CA LEU A 326 8.77 -9.95 -9.80
C LEU A 326 7.44 -9.87 -10.55
N ASN A 327 6.43 -10.64 -10.13
CA ASN A 327 5.13 -10.65 -10.79
C ASN A 327 4.36 -9.34 -10.59
N ALA A 328 4.48 -8.66 -9.45
CA ALA A 328 3.87 -7.34 -9.26
C ALA A 328 4.39 -6.31 -10.30
N VAL A 329 5.69 -6.35 -10.60
CA VAL A 329 6.29 -5.51 -11.65
C VAL A 329 5.84 -5.93 -13.04
N LEU A 330 5.77 -7.25 -13.32
CA LEU A 330 5.26 -7.75 -14.60
C LEU A 330 3.77 -7.45 -14.83
N ASP A 331 2.97 -7.40 -13.76
CA ASP A 331 1.57 -6.95 -13.80
C ASP A 331 1.46 -5.46 -14.13
N GLY A 332 2.55 -4.71 -13.95
CA GLY A 332 2.67 -3.30 -14.30
C GLY A 332 2.51 -2.35 -13.12
N THR A 333 2.84 -2.78 -11.89
CA THR A 333 2.90 -1.86 -10.74
C THR A 333 3.92 -0.76 -10.99
N ASP A 334 3.62 0.48 -10.56
CA ASP A 334 4.58 1.59 -10.65
C ASP A 334 5.53 1.62 -9.45
N VAL A 335 5.05 1.10 -8.31
CA VAL A 335 5.75 1.16 -7.04
C VAL A 335 5.54 -0.14 -6.26
N VAL A 336 6.58 -0.56 -5.56
CA VAL A 336 6.55 -1.64 -4.57
C VAL A 336 6.90 -1.09 -3.20
N MET A 337 6.39 -1.71 -2.13
CA MET A 337 6.52 -1.17 -0.77
C MET A 337 7.09 -2.19 0.23
N LEU A 338 8.06 -1.74 1.01
CA LEU A 338 8.58 -2.41 2.20
C LEU A 338 7.91 -1.81 3.45
N SER A 339 7.43 -2.68 4.33
CA SER A 339 6.71 -2.38 5.56
C SER A 339 7.61 -2.63 6.78
N GLY A 340 7.39 -3.73 7.50
CA GLY A 340 8.19 -4.05 8.68
C GLY A 340 9.65 -4.37 8.33
N GLU A 341 9.94 -4.80 7.10
CA GLU A 341 11.28 -5.09 6.60
C GLU A 341 12.25 -3.91 6.77
N THR A 342 11.77 -2.68 6.58
CA THR A 342 12.56 -1.46 6.75
C THR A 342 12.24 -0.71 8.04
N ALA A 343 11.07 -0.92 8.65
CA ALA A 343 10.69 -0.22 9.86
C ALA A 343 11.29 -0.87 11.13
N ASN A 344 11.24 -2.20 11.22
CA ASN A 344 11.65 -2.96 12.41
C ASN A 344 12.58 -4.15 12.10
N GLY A 345 12.83 -4.45 10.83
CA GLY A 345 13.61 -5.59 10.38
C GLY A 345 15.09 -5.50 10.73
N MET A 346 15.75 -6.67 10.82
CA MET A 346 17.19 -6.75 11.08
C MET A 346 18.05 -6.41 9.85
N PHE A 347 17.47 -6.44 8.64
CA PHE A 347 18.21 -6.32 7.38
C PHE A 347 17.62 -5.26 6.42
N PRO A 348 17.40 -4.00 6.86
CA PRO A 348 16.71 -2.99 6.05
C PRO A 348 17.45 -2.67 4.74
N GLU A 349 18.78 -2.53 4.79
CA GLU A 349 19.62 -2.30 3.60
C GLU A 349 19.51 -3.44 2.59
N ALA A 350 19.60 -4.69 3.07
CA ALA A 350 19.50 -5.87 2.21
C ALA A 350 18.11 -6.03 1.60
N ALA A 351 17.05 -5.67 2.33
CA ALA A 351 15.67 -5.70 1.85
C ALA A 351 15.48 -4.71 0.68
N VAL A 352 15.88 -3.44 0.84
CA VAL A 352 15.79 -2.43 -0.24
C VAL A 352 16.62 -2.84 -1.45
N SER A 353 17.86 -3.26 -1.21
CA SER A 353 18.78 -3.69 -2.27
C SER A 353 18.24 -4.93 -3.04
N THR A 354 17.58 -5.86 -2.35
CA THR A 354 16.97 -7.04 -2.97
C THR A 354 15.72 -6.67 -3.76
N MET A 355 14.84 -5.85 -3.18
CA MET A 355 13.65 -5.32 -3.86
C MET A 355 14.03 -4.62 -5.18
N ARG A 356 15.04 -3.73 -5.14
CA ARG A 356 15.59 -3.04 -6.32
C ARG A 356 16.02 -4.04 -7.40
N ARG A 357 16.87 -5.00 -7.06
CA ARG A 357 17.39 -5.99 -8.03
C ARG A 357 16.27 -6.79 -8.68
N ILE A 358 15.25 -7.20 -7.92
CA ILE A 358 14.12 -7.96 -8.49
C ILE A 358 13.33 -7.08 -9.48
N CYS A 359 13.09 -5.81 -9.13
CA CYS A 359 12.43 -4.86 -10.04
C CYS A 359 13.20 -4.69 -11.35
N GLU A 360 14.52 -4.49 -11.29
CA GLU A 360 15.37 -4.36 -12.48
C GLU A 360 15.34 -5.61 -13.36
N GLN A 361 15.35 -6.80 -12.76
CA GLN A 361 15.24 -8.06 -13.52
C GLN A 361 13.87 -8.20 -14.20
N ALA A 362 12.78 -7.83 -13.53
CA ALA A 362 11.44 -7.83 -14.12
C ALA A 362 11.33 -6.81 -15.26
N GLU A 363 11.87 -5.60 -15.09
CA GLU A 363 11.88 -4.55 -16.11
C GLU A 363 12.67 -4.92 -17.36
N ASN A 364 13.74 -5.71 -17.22
CA ASN A 364 14.59 -6.16 -18.31
C ASN A 364 13.95 -7.19 -19.25
N VAL A 365 12.89 -7.88 -18.78
CA VAL A 365 12.21 -8.94 -19.54
C VAL A 365 10.86 -8.51 -20.11
N LEU A 366 10.39 -7.30 -19.79
CA LEU A 366 9.14 -6.76 -20.32
C LEU A 366 9.24 -6.54 -21.84
N ASP A 367 8.23 -7.00 -22.57
CA ASP A 367 8.01 -6.61 -23.96
C ASP A 367 7.30 -5.26 -24.01
N TYR A 368 8.09 -4.18 -23.98
CA TYR A 368 7.59 -2.80 -24.02
C TYR A 368 6.80 -2.49 -25.30
N SER A 369 7.11 -3.17 -26.42
CA SER A 369 6.39 -3.00 -27.68
C SER A 369 4.96 -3.53 -27.58
N ALA A 370 4.82 -4.77 -27.09
CA ALA A 370 3.51 -5.38 -26.86
C ALA A 370 2.74 -4.61 -25.78
N LEU A 371 3.40 -4.22 -24.69
CA LEU A 371 2.81 -3.47 -23.60
C LEU A 371 2.22 -2.13 -24.08
N TYR A 372 2.99 -1.35 -24.86
CA TYR A 372 2.53 -0.11 -25.49
C TYR A 372 1.30 -0.33 -26.38
N LEU A 373 1.38 -1.31 -27.30
CA LEU A 373 0.30 -1.60 -28.24
C LEU A 373 -0.98 -2.02 -27.52
N ASN A 374 -0.86 -2.86 -26.49
CA ASN A 374 -1.99 -3.30 -25.68
C ASN A 374 -2.66 -2.13 -24.96
N MET A 375 -1.89 -1.28 -24.27
CA MET A 375 -2.43 -0.12 -23.57
C MET A 375 -3.11 0.86 -24.51
N ARG A 376 -2.49 1.17 -25.65
CA ARG A 376 -3.07 2.06 -26.67
C ARG A 376 -4.35 1.48 -27.27
N THR A 377 -4.37 0.19 -27.56
CA THR A 377 -5.55 -0.49 -28.13
C THR A 377 -6.71 -0.47 -27.15
N GLN A 378 -6.47 -0.81 -25.88
CA GLN A 378 -7.52 -0.79 -24.85
C GLN A 378 -8.06 0.62 -24.61
N MET A 379 -7.19 1.64 -24.57
CA MET A 379 -7.62 3.04 -24.46
C MET A 379 -8.56 3.45 -25.60
N LEU A 380 -8.26 3.05 -26.84
CA LEU A 380 -9.10 3.37 -28.01
C LEU A 380 -10.39 2.55 -28.09
N GLN A 381 -10.40 1.32 -27.57
CA GLN A 381 -11.58 0.47 -27.51
C GLN A 381 -12.61 0.96 -26.48
N GLY A 382 -12.20 1.73 -25.47
CA GLY A 382 -13.08 2.32 -24.47
C GLY A 382 -14.06 3.39 -24.99
N GLY A 383 -14.11 3.64 -26.31
CA GLY A 383 -15.06 4.56 -26.95
C GLY A 383 -14.72 6.04 -26.80
N GLN A 384 -13.71 6.39 -26.01
CA GLN A 384 -13.22 7.76 -25.86
C GLN A 384 -12.01 8.02 -26.76
N ARG A 385 -12.00 9.17 -27.43
CA ARG A 385 -10.80 9.64 -28.12
C ARG A 385 -9.81 10.17 -27.09
N MET A 386 -8.52 9.88 -27.29
CA MET A 386 -7.45 10.52 -26.52
C MET A 386 -7.53 12.04 -26.66
N SER A 387 -7.17 12.75 -25.59
CA SER A 387 -6.92 14.20 -25.68
C SER A 387 -5.74 14.47 -26.63
N PRO A 388 -5.62 15.69 -27.19
CA PRO A 388 -4.46 16.05 -28.03
C PRO A 388 -3.13 15.84 -27.30
N VAL A 389 -3.05 16.22 -26.01
CA VAL A 389 -1.83 16.08 -25.20
C VAL A 389 -1.49 14.61 -25.00
N GLU A 390 -2.47 13.78 -24.65
CA GLU A 390 -2.27 12.34 -24.49
C GLU A 390 -1.84 11.67 -25.80
N SER A 391 -2.44 12.07 -26.93
CA SER A 391 -2.07 11.55 -28.25
C SER A 391 -0.61 11.85 -28.59
N VAL A 392 -0.13 13.06 -28.28
CA VAL A 392 1.28 13.45 -28.49
C VAL A 392 2.20 12.66 -27.54
N CYS A 393 1.84 12.53 -26.26
CA CYS A 393 2.62 11.74 -25.29
C CYS A 393 2.73 10.26 -25.71
N SER A 394 1.62 9.66 -26.14
CA SER A 394 1.59 8.29 -26.64
C SER A 394 2.44 8.13 -27.91
N ALA A 395 2.45 9.12 -28.79
CA ALA A 395 3.30 9.12 -29.99
C ALA A 395 4.80 9.26 -29.65
N ALA A 396 5.15 10.08 -28.65
CA ALA A 396 6.53 10.18 -28.16
C ALA A 396 7.04 8.84 -27.62
N VAL A 397 6.20 8.09 -26.89
CA VAL A 397 6.56 6.72 -26.44
C VAL A 397 6.74 5.78 -27.63
N LYS A 398 5.86 5.84 -28.64
CA LYS A 398 6.02 5.05 -29.88
C LYS A 398 7.35 5.30 -30.57
N ALA A 399 7.80 6.55 -30.62
CA ALA A 399 9.10 6.88 -31.22
C ALA A 399 10.27 6.15 -30.53
N THR A 400 10.19 5.90 -29.21
CA THR A 400 11.22 5.13 -28.47
C THR A 400 11.20 3.64 -28.76
N ILE A 401 10.08 3.12 -29.29
CA ILE A 401 9.95 1.73 -29.71
C ILE A 401 10.44 1.59 -31.16
N ASP A 402 10.11 2.56 -32.01
CA ASP A 402 10.44 2.52 -33.43
C ASP A 402 11.92 2.86 -33.72
N SER A 403 12.61 3.52 -32.79
CA SER A 403 13.98 3.98 -32.93
C SER A 403 14.71 3.92 -31.58
N PRO A 404 16.04 3.70 -31.54
CA PRO A 404 16.82 3.62 -30.29
C PRO A 404 16.99 5.01 -29.63
N ILE A 405 15.90 5.55 -29.10
CA ILE A 405 15.87 6.83 -28.39
C ILE A 405 16.15 6.55 -26.89
N PRO A 406 17.24 7.08 -26.33
CA PRO A 406 17.62 6.79 -24.94
C PRO A 406 16.75 7.52 -23.91
N LEU A 407 16.21 8.68 -24.28
CA LEU A 407 15.54 9.62 -23.36
C LEU A 407 14.35 10.32 -24.00
N ILE A 408 13.27 10.51 -23.23
CA ILE A 408 12.18 11.44 -23.53
C ILE A 408 12.35 12.65 -22.60
N ILE A 409 12.37 13.87 -23.14
CA ILE A 409 12.44 15.09 -22.30
C ILE A 409 11.04 15.71 -22.24
N ALA A 410 10.42 15.67 -21.06
CA ALA A 410 9.11 16.24 -20.82
C ALA A 410 9.22 17.58 -20.05
N LEU A 411 9.04 18.71 -20.73
CA LEU A 411 8.88 20.00 -20.06
C LEU A 411 7.49 20.07 -19.43
N THR A 412 7.42 20.18 -18.10
CA THR A 412 6.15 20.07 -17.36
C THR A 412 6.19 20.85 -16.05
N GLU A 413 5.20 21.73 -15.84
CA GLU A 413 5.05 22.50 -14.60
C GLU A 413 4.34 21.69 -13.51
N THR A 414 3.30 20.93 -13.89
CA THR A 414 2.40 20.20 -12.96
C THR A 414 2.69 18.69 -12.90
N GLY A 415 3.71 18.24 -13.64
CA GLY A 415 4.01 16.83 -13.89
C GLY A 415 3.02 16.10 -14.80
N ALA A 416 1.96 16.75 -15.32
CA ALA A 416 0.91 16.07 -16.09
C ALA A 416 1.44 15.42 -17.38
N THR A 417 2.31 16.12 -18.11
CA THR A 417 2.92 15.60 -19.34
C THR A 417 3.76 14.34 -19.06
N ALA A 418 4.59 14.38 -18.02
CA ALA A 418 5.40 13.23 -17.61
C ALA A 418 4.54 12.03 -17.20
N ARG A 419 3.43 12.25 -16.48
CA ARG A 419 2.47 11.18 -16.12
C ARG A 419 1.80 10.56 -17.36
N LEU A 420 1.42 11.37 -18.33
CA LEU A 420 0.85 10.87 -19.59
C LEU A 420 1.87 10.08 -20.42
N ILE A 421 3.15 10.44 -20.40
CA ILE A 421 4.22 9.64 -21.01
C ILE A 421 4.37 8.32 -20.24
N ALA A 422 4.45 8.37 -18.91
CA ALA A 422 4.60 7.20 -18.04
C ALA A 422 3.44 6.20 -18.20
N LYS A 423 2.21 6.66 -18.43
CA LYS A 423 1.03 5.83 -18.73
C LYS A 423 1.32 4.81 -19.84
N TYR A 424 2.07 5.19 -20.88
CA TYR A 424 2.36 4.32 -22.01
C TYR A 424 3.65 3.50 -21.86
N LYS A 425 4.28 3.51 -20.65
CA LYS A 425 5.41 2.68 -20.21
C LYS A 425 6.56 2.64 -21.25
N PRO A 426 7.34 3.74 -21.40
CA PRO A 426 8.39 3.82 -22.40
C PRO A 426 9.58 2.89 -22.15
N LEU A 427 10.21 2.44 -23.24
CA LEU A 427 11.46 1.66 -23.20
C LEU A 427 12.62 2.51 -22.63
N GLY A 428 12.78 3.74 -23.12
CA GLY A 428 13.76 4.72 -22.61
C GLY A 428 13.37 5.33 -21.25
N PHE A 429 14.28 6.08 -20.62
CA PHE A 429 13.95 6.89 -19.45
C PHE A 429 13.19 8.15 -19.89
N ALA A 430 12.22 8.60 -19.10
CA ALA A 430 11.38 9.77 -19.39
C ALA A 430 11.45 10.79 -18.26
#